data_AF-A0A6A6V5M5-F1
#
_entry.id   AF-A0A6A6V5M5-F1
#
_cell.length_a   1.000
_cell.length_b   1.000
_cell.length_c   1.000
_cell.angle_alpha   90.00
_cell.angle_beta   90.00
_cell.angle_gamma   90.00
#
_symmetry.space_group_name_H-M   'P 1'
#
loop_
_entity.id
_entity.type
_entity.pdbx_description
1 polymer ?
#
loop_
_entity_poly.entity_id
_entity_poly.type
_entity_poly.pdbx_seq_one_letter_code
_entity_poly.pdbx_strand_id
1 'polypeptide(L)'
;LQRLAESERAWDIFRAGALRETIEAAIDQRIAKGPARLPDLSMREILETIDKNNRENPAAREYWMDMNDDEYEVPSLFRDAATTEQIHQLEERLGIKLPDDYKEFLGLSNGFGQAFSGIISEAPLHSSKDVRKIGEDEHYFVDLFLKTPPEEIFNDTLYKDNGTGKSDMQKWTKVRSAIEIGQWDIDNTWLLPPSRITETRAKVAEVLASSDFSDEVK
;
A
#
# COMPACT_ATOMS: atom_id res chain seq x y z
N LEU A 1 -20.04 2.07 0.46
CA LEU A 1 -20.22 0.65 0.85
C LEU A 1 -21.31 0.45 1.91
N GLN A 2 -21.39 1.28 2.95
CA GLN A 2 -22.44 1.20 3.98
C GLN A 2 -23.89 1.26 3.44
N ARG A 3 -24.15 2.04 2.38
CA ARG A 3 -25.51 2.18 1.79
C ARG A 3 -25.98 1.01 0.91
N LEU A 4 -25.08 0.13 0.47
CA LEU A 4 -25.45 -1.07 -0.28
C LEU A 4 -25.92 -2.20 0.64
N ALA A 5 -25.38 -2.27 1.86
CA ALA A 5 -25.71 -3.32 2.82
C ALA A 5 -27.17 -3.27 3.30
N GLU A 6 -27.81 -2.10 3.25
CA GLU A 6 -29.15 -1.86 3.83
C GLU A 6 -30.31 -1.94 2.82
N SER A 7 -30.04 -2.10 1.52
CA SER A 7 -31.09 -2.15 0.49
C SER A 7 -31.32 -3.58 0.00
N GLU A 8 -32.36 -4.25 0.53
CA GLU A 8 -32.81 -5.57 0.04
C GLU A 8 -33.00 -5.58 -1.48
N ARG A 9 -33.52 -4.49 -2.05
CA ARG A 9 -33.70 -4.34 -3.50
C ARG A 9 -32.38 -4.27 -4.27
N ALA A 10 -31.35 -3.61 -3.73
CA ALA A 10 -30.03 -3.60 -4.34
C ALA A 10 -29.37 -4.98 -4.27
N TRP A 11 -29.56 -5.69 -3.16
CA TRP A 11 -29.13 -7.08 -3.01
C TRP A 11 -29.87 -8.04 -3.94
N ASP A 12 -31.16 -7.84 -4.20
CA ASP A 12 -31.91 -8.69 -5.13
C ASP A 12 -31.50 -8.45 -6.58
N ILE A 13 -31.25 -7.19 -6.97
CA ILE A 13 -30.69 -6.85 -8.29
C ILE A 13 -29.28 -7.42 -8.44
N PHE A 14 -28.46 -7.32 -7.40
CA PHE A 14 -27.14 -7.93 -7.35
C PHE A 14 -27.25 -9.46 -7.51
N ARG A 15 -28.14 -10.11 -6.75
CA ARG A 15 -28.33 -11.57 -6.73
C ARG A 15 -28.95 -12.16 -7.99
N ALA A 16 -29.69 -11.38 -8.76
CA ALA A 16 -30.42 -11.84 -9.94
C ALA A 16 -29.75 -11.51 -11.28
N GLY A 17 -28.59 -10.86 -11.28
CA GLY A 17 -27.99 -10.27 -12.48
C GLY A 17 -26.63 -10.83 -12.90
N ALA A 18 -26.20 -10.45 -14.11
CA ALA A 18 -24.90 -10.78 -14.70
C ALA A 18 -23.70 -10.39 -13.80
N LEU A 19 -23.88 -9.41 -12.91
CA LEU A 19 -22.85 -9.01 -11.95
C LEU A 19 -22.56 -10.11 -10.91
N ARG A 20 -23.58 -10.81 -10.39
CA ARG A 20 -23.37 -11.97 -9.50
C ARG A 20 -22.61 -13.06 -10.22
N GLU A 21 -23.04 -13.44 -11.43
CA GLU A 21 -22.37 -14.47 -12.20
C GLU A 21 -20.90 -14.09 -12.47
N THR A 22 -20.63 -12.81 -12.72
CA THR A 22 -19.27 -12.29 -12.92
C THR A 22 -18.44 -12.36 -11.64
N ILE A 23 -19.01 -12.00 -10.49
CA ILE A 23 -18.34 -12.05 -9.19
C ILE A 23 -18.11 -13.49 -8.73
N GLU A 24 -19.12 -14.36 -8.84
CA GLU A 24 -19.00 -15.79 -8.54
C GLU A 24 -17.93 -16.44 -9.44
N ALA A 25 -17.96 -16.17 -10.75
CA ALA A 25 -16.92 -16.66 -11.66
C ALA A 25 -15.52 -16.14 -11.31
N ALA A 26 -15.40 -14.87 -10.91
CA ALA A 26 -14.12 -14.29 -10.48
C ALA A 26 -13.62 -14.90 -9.16
N ILE A 27 -14.51 -15.16 -8.21
CA ILE A 27 -14.20 -15.83 -6.94
C ILE A 27 -13.78 -17.28 -7.20
N ASP A 28 -14.57 -18.04 -7.97
CA ASP A 28 -14.27 -19.43 -8.34
C ASP A 28 -12.94 -19.53 -9.08
N GLN A 29 -12.69 -18.60 -10.01
CA GLN A 29 -11.41 -18.53 -10.71
C GLN A 29 -10.25 -18.25 -9.74
N ARG A 30 -10.44 -17.36 -8.76
CA ARG A 30 -9.41 -17.02 -7.76
C ARG A 30 -9.16 -18.16 -6.77
N ILE A 31 -10.20 -18.89 -6.38
CA ILE A 31 -10.08 -20.09 -5.53
C ILE A 31 -9.33 -21.19 -6.29
N ALA A 32 -9.72 -21.46 -7.53
CA ALA A 32 -9.16 -22.55 -8.31
C ALA A 32 -7.74 -22.29 -8.84
N LYS A 33 -7.43 -21.04 -9.23
CA LYS A 33 -6.17 -20.69 -9.91
C LYS A 33 -5.22 -19.86 -9.04
N GLY A 34 -5.61 -19.55 -7.82
CA GLY A 34 -4.90 -18.61 -6.96
C GLY A 34 -5.10 -17.15 -7.40
N PRO A 35 -4.34 -16.21 -6.82
CA PRO A 35 -4.45 -14.80 -7.16
C PRO A 35 -4.21 -14.59 -8.66
N ALA A 36 -4.99 -13.68 -9.27
CA ALA A 36 -4.73 -13.26 -10.64
C ALA A 36 -3.29 -12.76 -10.72
N ARG A 37 -2.49 -13.37 -11.60
CA ARG A 37 -1.18 -12.84 -11.91
C ARG A 37 -1.41 -11.52 -12.63
N LEU A 38 -0.89 -10.44 -12.05
CA LEU A 38 -0.79 -9.19 -12.79
C LEU A 38 0.01 -9.48 -14.07
N PRO A 39 -0.38 -8.89 -15.22
CA PRO A 39 0.42 -9.00 -16.43
C PRO A 39 1.85 -8.53 -16.14
N ASP A 40 2.82 -9.14 -16.82
CA ASP A 40 4.23 -8.78 -16.69
C ASP A 40 4.47 -7.45 -17.41
N LEU A 41 4.18 -6.36 -16.71
CA LEU A 41 4.30 -4.99 -17.18
C LEU A 41 5.61 -4.38 -16.67
N SER A 42 6.27 -3.61 -17.52
CA SER A 42 7.39 -2.76 -17.11
C SER A 42 6.93 -1.65 -16.15
N MET A 43 7.87 -1.09 -15.37
CA MET A 43 7.59 0.04 -14.48
C MET A 43 6.94 1.20 -15.24
N ARG A 44 7.43 1.49 -16.46
CA ARG A 44 6.86 2.50 -17.34
C ARG A 44 5.39 2.25 -17.65
N GLU A 45 5.06 1.04 -18.10
CA GLU A 45 3.67 0.67 -18.45
C GLU A 45 2.74 0.75 -17.24
N ILE A 46 3.24 0.38 -16.04
CA ILE A 46 2.49 0.51 -14.80
C ILE A 46 2.18 1.99 -14.52
N LEU A 47 3.18 2.86 -14.53
CA LEU A 47 3.00 4.29 -14.21
C LEU A 47 2.13 5.00 -15.25
N GLU A 48 2.32 4.70 -16.55
CA GLU A 48 1.50 5.26 -17.63
C GLU A 48 0.05 4.79 -17.52
N THR A 49 -0.19 3.53 -17.11
CA THR A 49 -1.54 3.03 -16.86
C THR A 49 -2.20 3.73 -15.67
N ILE A 50 -1.45 3.97 -14.59
CA ILE A 50 -1.97 4.69 -13.42
C ILE A 50 -2.31 6.15 -13.79
N ASP A 51 -1.41 6.88 -14.46
CA ASP A 51 -1.64 8.26 -14.90
C ASP A 51 -2.86 8.36 -15.81
N LYS A 52 -2.93 7.49 -16.83
CA LYS A 52 -4.04 7.45 -17.75
C LYS A 52 -5.36 7.20 -17.03
N ASN A 53 -5.42 6.18 -16.17
CA ASN A 53 -6.62 5.86 -15.41
C ASN A 53 -7.02 7.03 -14.50
N ASN A 54 -6.06 7.70 -13.87
CA ASN A 54 -6.34 8.85 -13.01
C ASN A 54 -6.97 10.03 -13.79
N ARG A 55 -6.53 10.26 -15.02
CA ARG A 55 -7.02 11.39 -15.84
C ARG A 55 -8.33 11.10 -16.57
N GLU A 56 -8.52 9.85 -16.98
CA GLU A 56 -9.66 9.44 -17.79
C GLU A 56 -10.85 8.93 -16.94
N ASN A 57 -10.63 8.49 -15.71
CA ASN A 57 -11.68 7.96 -14.85
C ASN A 57 -12.64 9.10 -14.41
N PRO A 58 -13.96 8.99 -14.70
CA PRO A 58 -14.95 9.99 -14.30
C PRO A 58 -14.97 10.27 -12.80
N ALA A 59 -14.79 9.24 -11.96
CA ALA A 59 -14.79 9.40 -10.51
C ALA A 59 -13.54 10.15 -10.01
N ALA A 60 -12.39 9.93 -10.65
CA ALA A 60 -11.18 10.70 -10.34
C ALA A 60 -11.34 12.17 -10.72
N ARG A 61 -12.00 12.45 -11.85
CA ARG A 61 -12.32 13.82 -12.28
C ARG A 61 -13.31 14.51 -11.37
N GLU A 62 -14.40 13.84 -11.00
CA GLU A 62 -15.40 14.36 -10.06
C GLU A 62 -14.74 14.72 -8.73
N TYR A 63 -13.93 13.80 -8.18
CA TYR A 63 -13.16 14.04 -6.98
C TYR A 63 -12.18 15.23 -7.13
N TRP A 64 -11.50 15.33 -8.27
CA TRP A 64 -10.57 16.44 -8.54
C TRP A 64 -11.31 17.79 -8.59
N MET A 65 -12.46 17.85 -9.24
CA MET A 65 -13.29 19.06 -9.33
C MET A 65 -13.78 19.51 -7.95
N ASP A 66 -14.22 18.56 -7.12
CA ASP A 66 -14.66 18.83 -5.74
C ASP A 66 -13.53 19.42 -4.88
N MET A 67 -12.28 19.03 -5.14
CA MET A 67 -11.10 19.44 -4.37
C MET A 67 -10.42 20.71 -4.90
N ASN A 68 -10.65 21.09 -6.17
CA ASN A 68 -9.92 22.16 -6.85
C ASN A 68 -10.85 23.17 -7.54
N ASP A 69 -11.92 23.58 -6.85
CA ASP A 69 -12.81 24.66 -7.27
C ASP A 69 -13.29 24.54 -8.75
N ASP A 70 -13.79 23.35 -9.13
CA ASP A 70 -14.31 23.04 -10.48
C ASP A 70 -13.26 23.06 -11.61
N GLU A 71 -11.97 22.88 -11.32
CA GLU A 71 -10.97 22.60 -12.36
C GLU A 71 -11.30 21.28 -13.08
N TYR A 72 -11.59 21.34 -14.39
CA TYR A 72 -12.04 20.17 -15.16
C TYR A 72 -10.92 19.23 -15.61
N GLU A 73 -9.69 19.73 -15.71
CA GLU A 73 -8.56 18.96 -16.22
C GLU A 73 -7.74 18.36 -15.08
N VAL A 74 -7.76 17.04 -14.98
CA VAL A 74 -6.90 16.31 -14.05
C VAL A 74 -5.47 16.35 -14.60
N PRO A 75 -4.49 16.91 -13.88
CA PRO A 75 -3.12 17.00 -14.36
C PRO A 75 -2.47 15.61 -14.43
N SER A 76 -1.36 15.53 -15.17
CA SER A 76 -0.53 14.32 -15.12
C SER A 76 0.09 14.14 -13.74
N LEU A 77 0.17 12.89 -13.32
CA LEU A 77 0.87 12.47 -12.12
C LEU A 77 2.39 12.47 -12.31
N PHE A 78 2.86 12.41 -13.56
CA PHE A 78 4.29 12.43 -13.85
C PHE A 78 4.93 13.78 -13.52
N ARG A 79 6.18 13.69 -13.05
CA ARG A 79 7.11 14.80 -12.92
C ARG A 79 8.29 14.56 -13.84
N ASP A 80 9.12 15.58 -14.02
CA ASP A 80 10.39 15.40 -14.73
C ASP A 80 11.20 14.27 -14.10
N ALA A 81 11.81 13.43 -14.93
CA ALA A 81 12.67 12.34 -14.48
C ALA A 81 13.84 12.85 -13.62
N ALA A 82 14.24 12.07 -12.62
CA ALA A 82 15.41 12.36 -11.83
C ALA A 82 16.67 12.09 -12.65
N THR A 83 17.64 13.00 -12.58
CA THR A 83 18.95 12.76 -13.20
C THR A 83 19.75 11.75 -12.39
N THR A 84 20.70 11.07 -13.03
CA THR A 84 21.65 10.17 -12.34
C THR A 84 22.36 10.88 -11.18
N GLU A 85 22.69 12.16 -11.35
CA GLU A 85 23.31 12.98 -10.31
C GLU A 85 22.37 13.21 -9.12
N GLN A 86 21.09 13.52 -9.36
CA GLN A 86 20.10 13.67 -8.29
C GLN A 86 19.89 12.35 -7.52
N ILE A 87 19.89 11.21 -8.20
CA ILE A 87 19.80 9.90 -7.56
C ILE A 87 21.06 9.62 -6.73
N HIS A 88 22.25 9.95 -7.25
CA HIS A 88 23.51 9.78 -6.52
C HIS A 88 23.55 10.65 -5.26
N GLN A 89 23.14 11.93 -5.36
CA GLN A 89 23.04 12.84 -4.21
C GLN A 89 22.04 12.35 -3.17
N LEU A 90 20.93 11.73 -3.61
CA LEU A 90 19.97 11.10 -2.70
C LEU A 90 20.60 9.91 -1.97
N GLU A 91 21.30 9.02 -2.67
CA GLU A 91 22.02 7.89 -2.06
C GLU A 91 23.06 8.36 -1.03
N GLU A 92 23.82 9.41 -1.36
CA GLU A 92 24.82 10.01 -0.47
C GLU A 92 24.16 10.62 0.77
N ARG A 93 23.10 11.42 0.59
CA ARG A 93 22.34 12.04 1.68
C ARG A 93 21.72 11.01 2.61
N LEU A 94 21.21 9.92 2.05
CA LEU A 94 20.70 8.80 2.84
C LEU A 94 21.82 7.85 3.29
N GLY A 95 23.07 7.96 2.85
CA GLY A 95 24.14 7.02 3.20
C GLY A 95 23.78 5.54 2.93
N ILE A 96 23.03 5.25 1.88
CA ILE A 96 22.63 3.89 1.47
C ILE A 96 22.64 3.77 -0.07
N LYS A 97 22.54 2.54 -0.56
CA LYS A 97 22.15 2.28 -1.96
C LYS A 97 20.65 2.09 -2.07
N LEU A 98 20.03 2.78 -3.02
CA LEU A 98 18.62 2.64 -3.29
C LEU A 98 18.36 1.35 -4.08
N PRO A 99 17.19 0.71 -3.87
CA PRO A 99 16.74 -0.40 -4.71
C PRO A 99 16.76 -0.03 -6.21
N ASP A 100 17.08 -1.00 -7.07
CA ASP A 100 17.22 -0.77 -8.51
C ASP A 100 15.89 -0.38 -9.16
N ASP A 101 14.80 -1.01 -8.75
CA ASP A 101 13.43 -0.69 -9.16
C ASP A 101 13.00 0.73 -8.73
N TYR A 102 13.40 1.19 -7.53
CA TYR A 102 13.12 2.55 -7.09
C TYR A 102 13.94 3.59 -7.88
N LYS A 103 15.18 3.27 -8.26
CA LYS A 103 15.96 4.13 -9.15
C LYS A 103 15.38 4.16 -10.56
N GLU A 104 14.89 3.03 -11.07
CA GLU A 104 14.15 2.97 -12.34
C GLU A 104 12.92 3.89 -12.28
N PHE A 105 12.12 3.79 -11.22
CA PHE A 105 10.98 4.69 -10.97
C PHE A 105 11.41 6.17 -10.99
N LEU A 106 12.44 6.54 -10.22
CA LEU A 106 12.91 7.94 -10.18
C LEU A 106 13.41 8.42 -11.55
N GLY A 107 14.04 7.53 -12.34
CA GLY A 107 14.48 7.80 -13.70
C GLY A 107 13.33 7.94 -14.71
N LEU A 108 12.11 7.53 -14.34
CA LEU A 108 10.89 7.79 -15.11
C LEU A 108 10.18 9.05 -14.62
N SER A 109 10.15 9.29 -13.31
CA SER A 109 9.46 10.41 -12.66
C SER A 109 10.09 10.74 -11.31
N ASN A 110 10.55 11.98 -11.10
CA ASN A 110 11.14 12.41 -9.83
C ASN A 110 10.07 12.70 -8.76
N GLY A 111 9.48 11.64 -8.23
CA GLY A 111 8.24 11.66 -7.46
C GLY A 111 7.03 11.46 -8.38
N PHE A 112 5.85 11.31 -7.79
CA PHE A 112 4.63 11.00 -8.52
C PHE A 112 3.44 11.64 -7.83
N GLY A 113 2.49 12.17 -8.62
CA GLY A 113 1.32 12.85 -8.12
C GLY A 113 0.38 11.95 -7.31
N GLN A 114 -0.60 12.58 -6.68
CA GLN A 114 -1.61 11.89 -5.87
C GLN A 114 -2.58 11.14 -6.79
N ALA A 115 -2.53 9.81 -6.78
CA ALA A 115 -3.41 8.98 -7.61
C ALA A 115 -4.72 8.68 -6.87
N PHE A 116 -5.85 8.70 -7.57
CA PHE A 116 -7.15 8.31 -7.02
C PHE A 116 -7.43 6.84 -7.33
N SER A 117 -7.61 6.02 -6.29
CA SER A 117 -7.86 4.57 -6.43
C SER A 117 -9.34 4.22 -6.63
N GLY A 118 -10.22 5.21 -6.76
CA GLY A 118 -11.67 5.04 -6.88
C GLY A 118 -12.42 5.17 -5.56
N ILE A 119 -11.70 5.17 -4.43
CA ILE A 119 -12.27 5.30 -3.08
C ILE A 119 -11.55 6.40 -2.30
N ILE A 120 -10.23 6.38 -2.31
CA ILE A 120 -9.37 7.36 -1.65
C ILE A 120 -8.26 7.81 -2.60
N SER A 121 -7.62 8.92 -2.24
CA SER A 121 -6.40 9.37 -2.89
C SER A 121 -5.19 8.76 -2.19
N GLU A 122 -4.35 8.08 -2.96
CA GLU A 122 -3.08 7.52 -2.50
C GLU A 122 -2.08 8.65 -2.24
N ALA A 123 -1.24 8.53 -1.21
CA ALA A 123 -0.23 9.54 -0.92
C ALA A 123 0.69 9.78 -2.13
N PRO A 124 0.99 11.04 -2.49
CA PRO A 124 1.91 11.33 -3.57
C PRO A 124 3.32 10.87 -3.19
N LEU A 125 4.08 10.44 -4.18
CA LEU A 125 5.48 10.05 -3.98
C LEU A 125 6.39 11.27 -4.06
N HIS A 126 7.30 11.35 -3.10
CA HIS A 126 8.26 12.42 -2.92
C HIS A 126 9.23 12.52 -4.10
N SER A 127 9.66 13.75 -4.37
CA SER A 127 10.84 13.95 -5.20
C SER A 127 12.09 13.47 -4.45
N SER A 128 13.19 13.26 -5.17
CA SER A 128 14.48 12.90 -4.59
C SER A 128 15.00 13.92 -3.57
N LYS A 129 14.48 15.15 -3.54
CA LYS A 129 14.82 16.14 -2.52
C LYS A 129 14.09 15.91 -1.19
N ASP A 130 12.87 15.39 -1.27
CA ASP A 130 11.96 15.28 -0.11
C ASP A 130 12.01 13.90 0.55
N VAL A 131 12.50 12.88 -0.17
CA VAL A 131 12.76 11.54 0.40
C VAL A 131 13.65 11.67 1.64
N ARG A 132 13.30 11.00 2.74
CA ARG A 132 14.06 11.09 4.00
C ARG A 132 14.15 9.75 4.71
N LYS A 133 15.13 9.63 5.60
CA LYS A 133 15.15 8.55 6.59
C LYS A 133 14.21 8.90 7.74
N ILE A 134 13.47 7.91 8.20
CA ILE A 134 12.81 7.95 9.50
C ILE A 134 13.86 7.58 10.54
N GLY A 135 14.17 8.54 11.41
CA GLY A 135 15.22 8.42 12.42
C GLY A 135 14.78 7.65 13.68
N GLU A 136 15.74 7.19 14.47
CA GLU A 136 15.48 6.50 15.75
C GLU A 136 14.80 7.41 16.80
N ASP A 137 14.93 8.73 16.62
CA ASP A 137 14.31 9.79 17.43
C ASP A 137 12.82 9.99 17.10
N GLU A 138 12.36 9.50 15.96
CA GLU A 138 10.94 9.54 15.58
C GLU A 138 10.18 8.35 16.16
N HIS A 139 10.14 8.27 17.50
CA HIS A 139 9.58 7.16 18.28
C HIS A 139 8.20 6.70 17.80
N TYR A 140 7.33 7.64 17.39
CA TYR A 140 6.03 7.32 16.84
C TYR A 140 6.11 6.33 15.66
N PHE A 141 6.97 6.59 14.68
CA PHE A 141 7.08 5.77 13.48
C PHE A 141 7.89 4.50 13.71
N VAL A 142 9.01 4.60 14.42
CA VAL A 142 9.91 3.44 14.61
C VAL A 142 9.34 2.36 15.52
N ASP A 143 8.38 2.72 16.39
CA ASP A 143 7.69 1.78 17.27
C ASP A 143 6.42 1.17 16.66
N LEU A 144 5.99 1.59 15.46
CA LEU A 144 4.87 0.98 14.77
C LEU A 144 5.16 -0.48 14.43
N PHE A 145 4.13 -1.31 14.52
CA PHE A 145 4.20 -2.72 14.16
C PHE A 145 4.07 -2.90 12.66
N LEU A 146 4.90 -3.78 12.08
CA LEU A 146 4.79 -4.17 10.69
C LEU A 146 3.61 -5.11 10.49
N LYS A 147 2.46 -4.56 10.09
CA LYS A 147 1.25 -5.30 9.78
C LYS A 147 1.42 -6.01 8.43
N THR A 148 1.84 -7.26 8.47
CA THR A 148 2.02 -8.12 7.27
C THR A 148 1.05 -9.31 7.19
N PRO A 149 0.46 -9.83 8.30
CA PRO A 149 -0.66 -10.76 8.21
C PRO A 149 -1.96 -10.04 7.83
N PRO A 150 -2.95 -10.75 7.25
CA PRO A 150 -4.34 -10.30 7.15
C PRO A 150 -4.85 -9.69 8.46
N GLU A 151 -5.74 -8.71 8.36
CA GLU A 151 -6.27 -7.95 9.48
C GLU A 151 -6.98 -8.85 10.51
N GLU A 152 -7.56 -9.97 10.05
CA GLU A 152 -8.18 -10.99 10.90
C GLU A 152 -7.14 -11.68 11.80
N ILE A 153 -5.98 -12.05 11.24
CA ILE A 153 -4.85 -12.60 12.02
C ILE A 153 -4.33 -11.54 12.98
N PHE A 154 -4.19 -10.29 12.51
CA PHE A 154 -3.74 -9.17 13.32
C PHE A 154 -4.67 -8.92 14.52
N ASN A 155 -5.98 -9.00 14.33
CA ASN A 155 -6.96 -8.70 15.38
C ASN A 155 -7.12 -9.86 16.38
N ASP A 156 -7.17 -11.11 15.91
CA ASP A 156 -7.36 -12.27 16.79
C ASP A 156 -6.11 -12.67 17.59
N THR A 157 -4.91 -12.45 17.06
CA THR A 157 -3.67 -12.76 17.80
C THR A 157 -3.23 -11.67 18.77
N LEU A 158 -3.51 -10.40 18.47
CA LEU A 158 -2.83 -9.29 19.15
C LEU A 158 -3.68 -8.59 20.21
N TYR A 159 -5.01 -8.68 20.12
CA TYR A 159 -5.93 -8.06 21.09
C TYR A 159 -6.57 -9.03 22.07
N LYS A 160 -6.46 -10.35 21.86
CA LYS A 160 -6.89 -11.34 22.86
C LYS A 160 -5.93 -11.29 24.04
N ASP A 161 -6.39 -10.72 25.15
CA ASP A 161 -5.71 -10.84 26.45
C ASP A 161 -5.65 -12.34 26.80
N ASN A 162 -4.45 -12.89 26.76
CA ASN A 162 -4.16 -14.29 27.09
C ASN A 162 -4.23 -14.56 28.62
N GLY A 163 -4.88 -13.67 29.38
CA GLY A 163 -5.04 -13.77 30.83
C GLY A 163 -3.78 -13.39 31.61
N THR A 164 -2.74 -12.89 30.94
CA THR A 164 -1.48 -12.46 31.56
C THR A 164 -1.33 -10.94 31.69
N GLY A 165 -2.29 -10.17 31.16
CA GLY A 165 -2.24 -8.70 31.15
C GLY A 165 -1.16 -8.13 30.23
N LYS A 166 -0.58 -8.96 29.35
CA LYS A 166 0.40 -8.55 28.34
C LYS A 166 -0.08 -9.00 26.96
N SER A 167 -0.37 -8.03 26.09
CA SER A 167 -0.63 -8.33 24.69
C SER A 167 0.64 -8.83 24.02
N ASP A 168 0.51 -9.86 23.18
CA ASP A 168 1.62 -10.37 22.37
C ASP A 168 2.09 -9.35 21.30
N MET A 169 1.41 -8.19 21.18
CA MET A 169 1.88 -7.02 20.41
C MET A 169 3.33 -6.66 20.74
N GLN A 170 3.75 -6.70 22.01
CA GLN A 170 5.12 -6.31 22.37
C GLN A 170 6.19 -7.21 21.73
N LYS A 171 5.82 -8.41 21.28
CA LYS A 171 6.71 -9.39 20.64
C LYS A 171 6.70 -9.31 19.10
N TRP A 172 5.81 -8.52 18.51
CA TRP A 172 5.72 -8.39 17.06
C TRP A 172 6.82 -7.49 16.50
N THR A 173 7.18 -7.69 15.22
CA THR A 173 8.22 -6.91 14.57
C THR A 173 7.78 -5.46 14.38
N LYS A 174 8.69 -4.54 14.70
CA LYS A 174 8.49 -3.10 14.56
C LYS A 174 9.21 -2.58 13.32
N VAL A 175 8.77 -1.43 12.82
CA VAL A 175 9.39 -0.73 11.68
C VAL A 175 10.88 -0.51 11.95
N ARG A 176 11.22 0.07 13.12
CA ARG A 176 12.58 0.44 13.57
C ARG A 176 13.32 1.46 12.70
N SER A 177 13.31 1.27 11.39
CA SER A 177 13.87 2.19 10.41
C SER A 177 13.18 2.02 9.07
N ALA A 178 13.03 3.13 8.37
CA ALA A 178 12.41 3.20 7.05
C ALA A 178 12.94 4.40 6.27
N ILE A 179 12.73 4.39 4.96
CA ILE A 179 12.89 5.55 4.11
C ILE A 179 11.49 5.98 3.70
N GLU A 180 11.10 7.20 4.05
CA GLU A 180 9.85 7.78 3.60
C GLU A 180 10.00 8.29 2.18
N ILE A 181 9.15 7.76 1.30
CA ILE A 181 9.14 8.06 -0.14
C ILE A 181 7.83 8.69 -0.60
N GLY A 182 6.90 8.94 0.30
CA GLY A 182 5.64 9.63 0.01
C GLY A 182 4.86 9.87 1.30
N GLN A 183 4.10 10.97 1.32
CA GLN A 183 3.28 11.36 2.46
C GLN A 183 2.08 12.20 1.99
N TRP A 184 0.92 11.96 2.59
CA TRP A 184 -0.24 12.84 2.56
C TRP A 184 -0.99 12.76 3.88
N ASP A 185 -1.12 13.89 4.60
CA ASP A 185 -1.72 13.92 5.94
C ASP A 185 -1.08 12.86 6.87
N ILE A 186 -1.83 11.83 7.27
CA ILE A 186 -1.37 10.72 8.12
C ILE A 186 -0.90 9.49 7.33
N ASP A 187 -1.10 9.48 6.01
CA ASP A 187 -0.71 8.38 5.13
C ASP A 187 0.73 8.53 4.69
N ASN A 188 1.50 7.45 4.82
CA ASN A 188 2.92 7.44 4.49
C ASN A 188 3.27 6.20 3.66
N THR A 189 4.17 6.38 2.69
CA THR A 189 4.72 5.29 1.88
C THR A 189 6.19 5.11 2.21
N TRP A 190 6.57 3.89 2.57
CA TRP A 190 7.91 3.58 3.09
C TRP A 190 8.62 2.50 2.29
N LEU A 191 9.93 2.67 2.12
CA LEU A 191 10.84 1.57 1.80
C LEU A 191 11.43 1.01 3.09
N LEU A 192 11.20 -0.28 3.32
CA LEU A 192 11.74 -1.00 4.47
C LEU A 192 13.08 -1.66 4.10
N PRO A 193 14.09 -1.62 4.99
CA PRO A 193 15.33 -2.36 4.79
C PRO A 193 15.06 -3.87 4.64
N PRO A 194 15.81 -4.60 3.77
CA PRO A 194 15.65 -6.05 3.60
C PRO A 194 15.74 -6.84 4.92
N SER A 195 16.56 -6.37 5.87
CA SER A 195 16.68 -6.99 7.20
C SER A 195 15.37 -6.98 7.99
N ARG A 196 14.54 -5.94 7.85
CA ARG A 196 13.22 -5.83 8.50
C ARG A 196 12.21 -6.81 7.90
N ILE A 197 12.26 -6.98 6.57
CA ILE A 197 11.42 -7.97 5.87
C ILE A 197 11.81 -9.40 6.28
N THR A 198 13.09 -9.70 6.38
CA THR A 198 13.58 -11.01 6.85
C THR A 198 13.15 -11.30 8.28
N GLU A 199 13.28 -10.34 9.19
CA GLU A 199 12.83 -10.48 10.58
C GLU A 199 11.33 -10.75 10.66
N THR A 200 10.53 -10.02 9.88
CA THR A 200 9.07 -10.18 9.84
C THR A 200 8.67 -11.53 9.27
N ARG A 201 9.32 -12.00 8.19
CA ARG A 201 9.10 -13.34 7.63
C ARG A 201 9.44 -14.44 8.63
N ALA A 202 10.55 -14.31 9.34
CA ALA A 202 10.93 -15.27 10.38
C ALA A 202 9.90 -15.30 11.52
N LYS A 203 9.38 -14.14 11.92
CA LYS A 203 8.34 -14.06 12.95
C LYS A 203 7.02 -14.68 12.50
N VAL A 204 6.60 -14.43 11.26
CA VAL A 204 5.43 -15.10 10.67
C VAL A 204 5.62 -16.62 10.67
N ALA A 205 6.78 -17.12 10.23
CA ALA A 205 7.06 -18.56 10.23
C ALA A 205 7.04 -19.17 11.65
N GLU A 206 7.56 -18.46 12.66
CA GLU A 206 7.49 -18.85 14.07
C GLU A 206 6.04 -18.97 14.55
N VAL A 207 5.20 -17.98 14.22
CA VAL A 207 3.77 -17.96 14.59
C VAL A 207 3.03 -19.14 13.95
N LEU A 208 3.24 -19.37 12.66
CA LEU A 208 2.63 -20.48 11.93
C LEU A 208 3.04 -21.85 12.50
N ALA A 209 4.25 -21.96 13.06
CA ALA A 209 4.76 -23.20 13.65
C ALA A 209 4.41 -23.39 15.13
N SER A 210 4.03 -22.33 15.85
CA SER A 210 3.84 -22.38 17.31
C SER A 210 2.48 -22.93 17.71
N SER A 211 2.43 -23.78 18.73
CA SER A 211 1.19 -24.26 19.35
C SER A 211 0.44 -23.18 20.14
N ASP A 212 1.09 -22.04 20.39
CA ASP A 212 0.56 -20.96 21.23
C ASP A 212 -0.47 -20.10 20.49
N PHE A 213 -0.57 -20.27 19.16
CA PHE A 213 -1.53 -19.57 18.31
C PHE A 213 -2.62 -20.52 17.82
N SER A 214 -3.85 -20.01 17.69
CA SER A 214 -5.00 -20.79 17.23
C SER A 214 -4.84 -21.27 15.80
N ASP A 215 -5.54 -22.34 15.42
CA ASP A 215 -5.55 -22.83 14.04
C ASP A 215 -6.20 -21.83 13.06
N GLU A 216 -7.00 -20.88 13.55
CA GLU A 216 -7.56 -19.77 12.74
C GLU A 216 -6.48 -18.75 12.33
N VAL A 217 -5.36 -18.74 13.06
CA VAL A 217 -4.21 -17.84 12.84
C VAL A 217 -3.14 -18.50 11.97
N LYS A 218 -3.15 -19.83 11.87
CA LYS A 218 -2.19 -20.63 11.07
C LYS A 218 -2.70 -20.87 9.67
#